data_AF-A0A0B3BPD2-F1
#
_entry.id   AF-A0A0B3BPD2-F1
#
_cell.length_a   1.000
_cell.length_b   1.000
_cell.length_c   1.000
_cell.angle_alpha   90.00
_cell.angle_beta   90.00
_cell.angle_gamma   90.00
#
_symmetry.space_group_name_H-M   'P 1'
#
loop_
_entity.id
_entity.type
_entity.pdbx_description
1 polymer ?
#
loop_
_entity_poly.entity_id
_entity_poly.type
_entity_poly.pdbx_seq_one_letter_code
_entity_poly.pdbx_strand_id
1 'polypeptide(L)'
;MKKFEFNLQPILNLKQQSEKIEREKLSKIMAEIHFQKEKLNELINHLNEILEKNNKAINEGTTAIKIAEYDAYVKKIQRIIEEKKELIKKLEEDADIIKENLLKISKEKKALENLKEKQYSEYQYLLNLEQNKFIDEQVSFRVAKSY
;
A
#
# COMPACT_ATOMS: atom_id res chain seq x y z
N MET A 1 -25.91 28.21 -19.37
CA MET A 1 -25.85 26.93 -18.60
C MET A 1 -25.52 27.07 -17.10
N LYS A 2 -25.99 26.12 -16.26
CA LYS A 2 -25.58 25.97 -14.83
C LYS A 2 -24.13 25.45 -14.73
N LYS A 3 -23.45 25.72 -13.62
CA LYS A 3 -22.09 25.21 -13.34
C LYS A 3 -22.07 23.67 -13.34
N PHE A 4 -20.97 23.07 -13.80
CA PHE A 4 -20.77 21.62 -13.74
C PHE A 4 -20.73 21.10 -12.30
N GLU A 5 -21.49 20.05 -12.05
CA GLU A 5 -21.51 19.32 -10.79
C GLU A 5 -21.43 17.82 -11.06
N PHE A 6 -20.52 17.13 -10.36
CA PHE A 6 -20.38 15.69 -10.47
C PHE A 6 -21.13 15.02 -9.32
N ASN A 7 -22.27 14.40 -9.62
CA ASN A 7 -23.16 13.81 -8.61
C ASN A 7 -22.49 12.73 -7.74
N LEU A 8 -21.47 12.04 -8.26
CA LEU A 8 -20.73 11.01 -7.51
C LEU A 8 -19.48 11.55 -6.79
N GLN A 9 -19.31 12.87 -6.70
CA GLN A 9 -18.19 13.49 -5.97
C GLN A 9 -18.07 13.00 -4.52
N PRO A 10 -19.16 12.82 -3.73
CA PRO A 10 -19.04 12.27 -2.38
C PRO A 10 -18.45 10.85 -2.38
N ILE A 11 -18.86 9.99 -3.32
CA ILE A 11 -18.34 8.62 -3.43
C ILE A 11 -16.86 8.64 -3.82
N LEU A 12 -16.46 9.51 -4.74
CA LEU A 12 -15.06 9.68 -5.13
C LEU A 12 -14.20 10.11 -3.94
N ASN A 13 -14.68 11.06 -3.13
CA ASN A 13 -13.97 11.50 -1.92
C ASN A 13 -13.81 10.35 -0.90
N LEU A 14 -14.86 9.55 -0.70
CA LEU A 14 -14.79 8.37 0.17
C LEU A 14 -13.76 7.36 -0.33
N LYS A 15 -13.67 7.12 -1.65
CA LYS A 15 -12.66 6.22 -2.22
C LYS A 15 -11.25 6.75 -2.09
N GLN A 16 -11.03 8.06 -2.26
CA GLN A 16 -9.73 8.70 -2.01
C GLN A 16 -9.29 8.54 -0.55
N GLN A 17 -10.20 8.76 0.40
CA GLN A 17 -9.92 8.57 1.82
C GLN A 17 -9.63 7.10 2.15
N SER A 18 -10.40 6.18 1.58
CA SER A 18 -10.21 4.74 1.78
C SER A 18 -8.86 4.28 1.23
N GLU A 19 -8.45 4.77 0.05
CA GLU A 19 -7.14 4.47 -0.54
C GLU A 19 -6.01 4.97 0.37
N LYS A 20 -6.15 6.17 0.93
CA LYS A 20 -5.17 6.72 1.88
C LYS A 20 -5.02 5.82 3.11
N ILE A 21 -6.13 5.39 3.70
CA ILE A 21 -6.15 4.51 4.87
C ILE A 21 -5.46 3.17 4.57
N GLU A 22 -5.76 2.54 3.42
CA GLU A 22 -5.13 1.27 3.05
C GLU A 22 -3.63 1.42 2.76
N ARG A 23 -3.20 2.55 2.17
CA ARG A 23 -1.76 2.84 2.02
C ARG A 23 -1.06 2.97 3.37
N GLU A 24 -1.67 3.66 4.32
CA GLU A 24 -1.11 3.79 5.69
C GLU A 24 -1.01 2.43 6.39
N LYS A 25 -2.02 1.56 6.25
CA LYS A 25 -1.97 0.18 6.76
C LYS A 25 -0.83 -0.60 6.12
N LEU A 26 -0.68 -0.52 4.80
CA LEU A 26 0.39 -1.20 4.07
C LEU A 26 1.77 -0.72 4.53
N SER A 27 1.94 0.59 4.71
CA SER A 27 3.21 1.14 5.22
C SER A 27 3.54 0.63 6.61
N LYS A 28 2.55 0.57 7.52
CA LYS A 28 2.74 0.07 8.88
C LYS A 28 3.14 -1.41 8.91
N ILE A 29 2.43 -2.26 8.18
CA ILE A 29 2.74 -3.69 8.16
C ILE A 29 4.08 -3.97 7.48
N MET A 30 4.44 -3.22 6.44
CA MET A 30 5.74 -3.36 5.80
C MET A 30 6.89 -2.96 6.73
N ALA A 31 6.73 -1.90 7.52
CA ALA A 31 7.70 -1.51 8.52
C ALA A 31 7.86 -2.59 9.60
N GLU A 32 6.75 -3.20 10.04
CA GLU A 32 6.77 -4.31 11.00
C GLU A 32 7.49 -5.53 10.42
N ILE A 33 7.18 -5.94 9.18
CA ILE A 33 7.87 -7.05 8.50
C ILE A 33 9.38 -6.79 8.45
N HIS A 34 9.80 -5.57 8.08
CA HIS A 34 11.20 -5.20 8.03
C HIS A 34 11.87 -5.36 9.40
N PHE A 35 11.26 -4.77 10.43
CA PHE A 35 11.76 -4.85 11.80
C PHE A 35 11.87 -6.31 12.29
N GLN A 36 10.87 -7.14 12.02
CA GLN A 36 10.89 -8.54 12.42
C GLN A 36 11.99 -9.33 11.67
N LYS A 37 12.22 -9.04 10.38
CA LYS A 37 13.32 -9.63 9.58
C LYS A 37 14.70 -9.22 10.10
N GLU A 38 14.89 -7.96 10.49
CA GLU A 38 16.12 -7.52 11.14
C GLU A 38 16.37 -8.28 12.44
N LYS A 39 15.34 -8.42 13.29
CA LYS A 39 15.43 -9.21 14.53
C LYS A 39 15.69 -10.70 14.29
N LEU A 40 15.14 -11.27 13.23
CA LEU A 40 15.45 -12.64 12.83
C LEU A 40 16.92 -12.77 12.43
N ASN A 41 17.46 -11.82 11.65
CA ASN A 41 18.87 -11.82 11.27
C ASN A 41 19.81 -11.68 12.49
N GLU A 42 19.48 -10.79 13.43
CA GLU A 42 20.21 -10.66 14.70
C GLU A 42 20.25 -12.01 15.46
N LEU A 43 19.12 -12.71 15.56
CA LEU A 43 19.04 -14.02 16.22
C LEU A 43 19.85 -15.10 15.51
N ILE A 44 19.82 -15.13 14.18
CA ILE A 44 20.60 -16.08 13.37
C ILE A 44 22.11 -15.82 13.54
N ASN A 45 22.53 -14.56 13.50
CA ASN A 45 23.93 -14.19 13.73
C ASN A 45 24.39 -14.58 15.13
N HIS A 46 23.59 -14.28 16.15
CA HIS A 46 23.87 -14.68 17.53
C HIS A 46 23.97 -16.19 17.68
N LEU A 47 23.06 -16.94 17.04
CA LEU A 47 23.12 -18.41 17.02
C LEU A 47 24.43 -18.92 16.41
N ASN A 48 24.85 -18.36 15.27
CA ASN A 48 26.09 -18.74 14.61
C ASN A 48 27.31 -18.47 15.50
N GLU A 49 27.35 -17.31 16.17
CA GLU A 49 28.42 -16.99 17.12
C GLU A 49 28.49 -17.98 18.30
N ILE A 50 27.35 -18.40 18.83
CA ILE A 50 27.29 -19.39 19.91
C ILE A 50 27.80 -20.74 19.42
N LEU A 51 27.38 -21.17 18.24
CA LEU A 51 27.81 -22.45 17.65
C LEU A 51 29.32 -22.47 17.43
N GLU A 52 29.90 -21.38 16.91
CA GLU A 52 31.35 -21.26 16.75
C GLU A 52 32.10 -21.31 18.10
N LYS A 53 31.62 -20.58 19.10
CA LYS A 53 32.21 -20.58 20.46
C LYS A 53 32.13 -21.97 21.09
N ASN A 54 31.00 -22.66 20.96
CA ASN A 54 30.82 -24.01 21.49
C ASN A 54 31.74 -25.01 20.80
N ASN A 55 31.86 -24.97 19.46
CA ASN A 55 32.77 -25.84 18.72
C ASN A 55 34.24 -25.64 19.14
N LYS A 56 34.67 -24.40 19.38
CA LYS A 56 36.02 -24.13 19.92
C LYS A 56 36.19 -24.73 21.32
N ALA A 57 35.24 -24.52 22.23
CA ALA A 57 35.29 -25.07 23.58
C ALA A 57 35.31 -26.61 23.60
N ILE A 58 34.60 -27.25 22.67
CA ILE A 58 34.65 -28.71 22.50
C ILE A 58 36.04 -29.17 22.04
N ASN A 59 36.63 -28.49 21.06
CA ASN A 59 37.97 -28.82 20.54
C ASN A 59 39.08 -28.60 21.57
N GLU A 60 38.95 -27.60 22.43
CA GLU A 60 39.91 -27.29 23.50
C GLU A 60 39.76 -28.19 24.73
N GLY A 61 38.70 -29.00 24.79
CA GLY A 61 38.35 -29.86 25.92
C GLY A 61 37.42 -29.15 26.90
N THR A 62 36.17 -29.62 26.98
CA THR A 62 35.14 -29.11 27.90
C THR A 62 34.44 -30.27 28.62
N THR A 63 33.58 -29.94 29.58
CA THR A 63 32.80 -30.95 30.31
C THR A 63 31.52 -31.29 29.57
N ALA A 64 31.05 -32.54 29.71
CA ALA A 64 29.77 -32.98 29.14
C ALA A 64 28.57 -32.13 29.63
N ILE A 65 28.62 -31.61 30.87
CA ILE A 65 27.59 -30.73 31.42
C ILE A 65 27.52 -29.42 30.61
N LYS A 66 28.65 -28.78 30.34
CA LYS A 66 28.69 -27.55 29.53
C LYS A 66 28.15 -27.78 28.12
N ILE A 67 28.47 -28.92 27.50
CA ILE A 67 27.94 -29.28 26.17
C ILE A 67 26.41 -29.36 26.22
N ALA A 68 25.85 -30.04 27.23
CA ALA A 68 24.41 -30.17 27.39
C ALA A 68 23.70 -28.82 27.62
N GLU A 69 24.32 -27.92 28.40
CA GLU A 69 23.82 -26.55 28.62
C GLU A 69 23.78 -25.74 27.31
N TYR A 70 24.85 -25.82 26.50
CA TYR A 70 24.90 -25.18 25.19
C TYR A 70 23.83 -25.72 24.23
N ASP A 71 23.67 -27.04 24.15
CA ASP A 71 22.67 -27.66 23.29
C ASP A 71 21.24 -27.23 23.67
N ALA A 72 20.94 -27.16 24.98
CA ALA A 72 19.66 -26.68 25.46
C ALA A 72 19.43 -25.21 25.07
N TYR A 73 20.46 -24.37 25.19
CA TYR A 73 20.39 -22.96 24.81
C TYR A 73 20.23 -22.76 23.28
N VAL A 74 20.97 -23.51 22.47
CA VAL A 74 20.86 -23.53 21.01
C VAL A 74 19.44 -23.92 20.58
N LYS A 75 18.89 -25.00 21.14
CA LYS A 75 17.51 -25.43 20.85
C LYS A 75 16.49 -24.35 21.19
N LYS A 76 16.69 -23.62 22.30
CA LYS A 76 15.82 -22.50 22.68
C LYS A 76 15.87 -21.38 21.64
N ILE A 77 17.05 -20.98 21.17
CA ILE A 77 17.19 -19.93 20.16
C ILE A 77 16.59 -20.37 18.82
N GLN A 78 16.85 -21.61 18.40
CA GLN A 78 16.25 -22.19 17.19
C GLN A 78 14.72 -22.15 17.26
N ARG A 79 14.12 -22.49 18.40
CA ARG A 79 12.67 -22.39 18.58
C ARG A 79 12.16 -20.95 18.40
N ILE A 80 12.84 -19.98 19.00
CA ILE A 80 12.50 -18.55 18.85
C ILE A 80 12.62 -18.11 17.39
N ILE A 81 13.65 -18.59 16.67
CA ILE A 81 13.83 -18.32 15.24
C ILE A 81 12.65 -18.85 14.42
N GLU A 82 12.19 -20.08 14.67
CA GLU A 82 11.05 -20.64 13.97
C GLU A 82 9.75 -19.89 14.28
N GLU A 83 9.49 -19.58 15.57
CA GLU A 83 8.35 -18.74 15.98
C GLU A 83 8.37 -17.37 15.27
N LYS A 84 9.56 -16.77 15.11
CA LYS A 84 9.75 -15.48 14.41
C LYS A 84 9.49 -15.60 12.90
N LYS A 85 9.94 -16.67 12.26
CA LYS A 85 9.68 -16.94 10.84
C LYS A 85 8.18 -17.12 10.57
N GLU A 86 7.49 -17.85 11.44
CA GLU A 86 6.03 -18.00 11.36
C GLU A 86 5.30 -16.67 11.51
N LEU A 87 5.74 -15.81 12.44
CA LEU A 87 5.19 -14.47 12.59
C LEU A 87 5.39 -13.63 11.32
N ILE A 88 6.61 -13.61 10.76
CA ILE A 88 6.91 -12.88 9.52
C ILE A 88 6.02 -13.37 8.39
N LYS A 89 5.84 -14.69 8.25
CA LYS A 89 4.97 -15.27 7.23
C LYS A 89 3.53 -14.78 7.36
N LYS A 90 2.98 -14.78 8.58
CA LYS A 90 1.62 -14.25 8.84
C LYS A 90 1.51 -12.77 8.48
N LEU A 91 2.51 -11.96 8.84
CA LEU A 91 2.53 -10.54 8.49
C LEU A 91 2.61 -10.33 6.97
N GLU A 92 3.34 -11.17 6.24
CA GLU A 92 3.41 -11.14 4.79
C GLU A 92 2.06 -11.50 4.14
N GLU A 93 1.37 -12.53 4.66
CA GLU A 93 0.01 -12.91 4.24
C GLU A 93 -0.99 -11.75 4.46
N ASP A 94 -0.94 -11.11 5.64
CA ASP A 94 -1.75 -9.94 5.96
C ASP A 94 -1.43 -8.75 5.03
N ALA A 95 -0.15 -8.55 4.69
CA ALA A 95 0.27 -7.49 3.79
C ALA A 95 -0.26 -7.71 2.37
N ASP A 96 -0.32 -8.95 1.91
CA ASP A 96 -0.89 -9.29 0.61
C ASP A 96 -2.39 -9.02 0.55
N ILE A 97 -3.14 -9.33 1.60
CA ILE A 97 -4.56 -8.97 1.72
C ILE A 97 -4.75 -7.44 1.64
N ILE A 98 -3.90 -6.68 2.33
CA ILE A 98 -3.94 -5.20 2.27
C ILE A 98 -3.62 -4.70 0.86
N LYS A 99 -2.63 -5.28 0.16
CA LYS A 99 -2.31 -4.92 -1.24
C LYS A 99 -3.47 -5.19 -2.18
N GLU A 100 -4.15 -6.32 -2.04
CA GLU A 100 -5.33 -6.66 -2.86
C GLU A 100 -6.47 -5.66 -2.65
N ASN A 101 -6.76 -5.32 -1.39
CA ASN A 101 -7.76 -4.32 -1.04
C ASN A 101 -7.39 -2.94 -1.59
N LEU A 102 -6.14 -2.52 -1.44
CA LEU A 102 -5.65 -1.27 -2.00
C LEU A 102 -5.82 -1.24 -3.52
N LEU A 103 -5.46 -2.32 -4.22
CA LEU A 103 -5.61 -2.43 -5.67
C LEU A 103 -7.08 -2.28 -6.10
N LYS A 104 -8.00 -2.93 -5.39
CA LYS A 104 -9.43 -2.82 -5.64
C LYS A 104 -9.92 -1.37 -5.48
N ILE A 105 -9.57 -0.73 -4.36
CA ILE A 105 -9.98 0.65 -4.08
C ILE A 105 -9.38 1.62 -5.11
N SER A 106 -8.11 1.45 -5.49
CA SER A 106 -7.46 2.27 -6.50
C SER A 106 -8.13 2.13 -7.88
N LYS A 107 -8.54 0.91 -8.26
CA LYS A 107 -9.29 0.68 -9.51
C LYS A 107 -10.65 1.38 -9.50
N GLU A 108 -11.42 1.21 -8.43
CA GLU A 108 -12.73 1.84 -8.27
C GLU A 108 -12.63 3.38 -8.26
N LYS A 109 -11.65 3.93 -7.55
CA LYS A 109 -11.36 5.37 -7.55
C LYS A 109 -11.04 5.88 -8.95
N LYS A 110 -10.14 5.19 -9.66
CA LYS A 110 -9.75 5.58 -11.03
C LYS A 110 -10.92 5.54 -12.01
N ALA A 111 -11.82 4.57 -11.85
CA ALA A 111 -13.04 4.52 -12.65
C ALA A 111 -13.95 5.76 -12.42
N LEU A 112 -14.09 6.21 -11.17
CA LEU A 112 -14.84 7.42 -10.83
C LEU A 112 -14.16 8.70 -11.34
N GLU A 113 -12.84 8.79 -11.25
CA GLU A 113 -12.05 9.90 -11.80
C GLU A 113 -12.25 10.01 -13.32
N ASN A 114 -12.08 8.90 -14.05
CA ASN A 114 -12.31 8.85 -15.50
C ASN A 114 -13.75 9.22 -15.88
N LEU A 115 -14.75 8.76 -15.10
CA LEU A 115 -16.15 9.11 -15.34
C LEU A 115 -16.39 10.61 -15.16
N LYS A 116 -15.82 11.20 -14.10
CA LYS A 116 -15.90 12.65 -13.85
C LYS A 116 -15.27 13.44 -14.99
N GLU A 117 -14.09 13.04 -15.43
CA GLU A 117 -13.38 13.68 -16.56
C GLU A 117 -14.22 13.64 -17.83
N LYS A 118 -14.79 12.47 -18.17
CA LYS A 118 -15.66 12.32 -19.35
C LYS A 118 -16.89 13.23 -19.27
N GLN A 119 -17.60 13.25 -18.14
CA GLN A 119 -18.76 14.12 -17.96
C GLN A 119 -18.38 15.61 -18.02
N TYR A 120 -17.22 15.97 -17.49
CA TYR A 120 -16.72 17.34 -17.56
C TYR A 120 -16.40 17.75 -19.00
N SER A 121 -15.74 16.88 -19.77
CA SER A 121 -15.47 17.13 -21.19
C SER A 121 -16.75 17.31 -22.00
N GLU A 122 -17.77 16.49 -21.75
CA GLU A 122 -19.08 16.62 -22.40
C GLU A 122 -19.77 17.94 -22.03
N TYR A 123 -19.75 18.32 -20.74
CA TYR A 123 -20.25 19.62 -20.30
C TYR A 123 -19.55 20.79 -21.00
N GLN A 124 -18.21 20.75 -21.12
CA GLN A 124 -17.44 21.77 -21.82
C GLN A 124 -17.81 21.84 -23.30
N TYR A 125 -17.99 20.70 -23.97
CA TYR A 125 -18.41 20.65 -25.36
C TYR A 125 -19.78 21.32 -25.57
N LEU A 126 -20.77 20.98 -24.73
CA LEU A 126 -22.11 21.57 -24.80
C LEU A 126 -22.09 23.08 -24.49
N LEU A 127 -21.28 23.51 -23.53
CA LEU A 127 -21.10 24.93 -23.21
C LEU A 127 -20.55 25.72 -24.39
N ASN A 128 -19.53 25.17 -25.08
CA ASN A 128 -18.98 25.80 -26.29
C ASN A 128 -20.02 25.87 -27.43
N LEU A 129 -20.83 24.82 -27.60
CA LEU A 129 -21.93 24.84 -28.59
C LEU A 129 -22.98 25.91 -28.28
N GLU A 130 -23.39 26.06 -27.01
CA GLU A 130 -24.33 27.10 -26.58
C GLU A 130 -23.75 28.51 -26.84
N GLN A 131 -22.48 28.71 -26.50
CA GLN A 131 -21.78 29.98 -26.73
C GLN A 131 -21.68 30.33 -28.23
N ASN A 132 -21.31 29.36 -29.08
CA ASN A 132 -21.22 29.58 -30.52
C ASN A 132 -22.59 29.95 -31.13
N LYS A 133 -23.66 29.25 -30.74
CA LYS A 133 -25.03 29.60 -31.19
C LYS A 133 -25.42 31.02 -30.80
N PHE A 134 -25.14 31.41 -29.56
CA PHE A 134 -25.42 32.77 -29.08
C PHE A 134 -24.65 33.83 -29.88
N ILE A 135 -23.40 33.56 -30.24
CA ILE A 135 -22.59 34.46 -31.09
C ILE A 135 -23.22 34.58 -32.48
N ASP A 136 -23.57 33.46 -33.12
CA ASP A 136 -24.18 33.43 -34.46
C ASP A 136 -25.53 34.18 -34.50
N GLU A 137 -26.36 34.03 -33.47
CA GLU A 137 -27.62 34.75 -33.32
C GLU A 137 -27.40 36.26 -33.17
N GLN A 138 -26.41 36.69 -32.37
CA GLN A 138 -26.07 38.10 -32.25
C GLN A 138 -25.54 38.71 -33.55
N VAL A 139 -24.69 37.98 -34.28
CA VAL A 139 -24.19 38.43 -35.59
C VAL A 139 -25.34 38.58 -36.58
N SER A 140 -26.22 37.58 -36.66
CA SER A 140 -27.40 37.60 -37.54
C SER A 140 -28.34 38.77 -37.22
N PHE A 141 -28.59 39.04 -35.93
CA PHE A 141 -29.41 40.17 -35.50
C PHE A 141 -28.80 41.53 -35.88
N ARG A 142 -27.47 41.68 -35.74
CA ARG A 142 -26.78 42.91 -36.14
C ARG A 142 -26.84 43.14 -37.65
N VAL A 143 -26.61 42.09 -38.44
CA VAL A 143 -26.67 42.15 -39.92
C VAL A 143 -28.08 42.52 -40.38
N ALA A 144 -29.11 41.90 -39.81
CA ALA A 144 -30.51 42.20 -40.14
C ALA A 144 -30.94 43.65 -39.80
N LYS A 145 -30.29 44.30 -38.84
CA LYS A 145 -30.58 45.69 -38.43
C LYS A 145 -29.81 46.75 -39.25
N SER A 146 -28.82 46.33 -40.01
CA SER A 146 -28.01 47.18 -40.90
C SER A 146 -28.51 47.24 -42.35
N TYR A 147 -29.66 46.64 -42.63
CA TYR A 147 -30.47 46.83 -43.85
C TYR A 147 -31.72 47.63 -43.50
#